data_AF-A0A9D6W521-F1
#
_entry.id   AF-A0A9D6W521-F1
#
_cell.length_a   1.000
_cell.length_b   1.000
_cell.length_c   1.000
_cell.angle_alpha   90.00
_cell.angle_beta   90.00
_cell.angle_gamma   90.00
#
_symmetry.space_group_name_H-M   'P 1'
#
loop_
_entity.id
_entity.type
_entity.pdbx_description
1 polymer ?
#
loop_
_entity_poly.entity_id
_entity_poly.type
_entity_poly.pdbx_seq_one_letter_code
_entity_poly.pdbx_strand_id
1 'polypeptide(L)'
;MTRTLVVLCAGLFLVIPSACGGGSDDSEPVDGSDVSTEGGVEADAELEAESSAETVEEADGVGEVEPEADGGGEVVEDAVYPPGHTEDMSGVMHRPGKEDPLANCTSCHGADLTGGVGPSCYDCHDNSDHTSVRGGYSHRSGSSSSCETCHGPGNSGGLGPACSVCH
;
A
#
# COMPACT_ATOMS: atom_id res chain seq x y z
N MET A 1 -0.83 -57.90 -15.46
CA MET A 1 -0.86 -58.12 -14.00
C MET A 1 0.34 -57.38 -13.41
N THR A 2 0.17 -56.08 -13.18
CA THR A 2 1.28 -55.15 -12.88
C THR A 2 1.28 -54.92 -11.38
N ARG A 3 2.37 -55.32 -10.71
CA ARG A 3 2.51 -55.27 -9.26
C ARG A 3 2.85 -53.84 -8.82
N THR A 4 1.92 -53.21 -8.12
CA THR A 4 2.11 -51.93 -7.43
C THR A 4 3.02 -52.14 -6.21
N LEU A 5 4.20 -51.54 -6.23
CA LEU A 5 5.12 -51.52 -5.09
C LEU A 5 4.81 -50.27 -4.26
N VAL A 6 4.18 -50.46 -3.10
CA VAL A 6 3.93 -49.38 -2.12
C VAL A 6 5.19 -49.22 -1.29
N VAL A 7 5.97 -48.16 -1.55
CA VAL A 7 7.10 -47.75 -0.70
C VAL A 7 6.53 -46.93 0.46
N LEU A 8 6.43 -47.55 1.62
CA LEU A 8 6.06 -46.90 2.87
C LEU A 8 7.30 -46.18 3.43
N CYS A 9 7.53 -44.93 3.02
CA CYS A 9 8.54 -44.08 3.66
C CYS A 9 7.99 -43.60 5.01
N ALA A 10 8.34 -44.30 6.09
CA ALA A 10 8.20 -43.80 7.45
C ALA A 10 9.22 -42.66 7.65
N GLY A 11 8.78 -41.43 7.39
CA GLY A 11 9.56 -40.22 7.64
C GLY A 11 9.73 -39.97 9.14
N LEU A 12 10.92 -40.25 9.62
CA LEU A 12 11.43 -39.85 10.93
C LEU A 12 11.45 -38.32 11.00
N PHE A 13 10.45 -37.73 11.67
CA PHE A 13 10.47 -36.31 12.03
C PHE A 13 11.53 -36.08 13.11
N LEU A 14 12.71 -35.66 12.67
CA LEU A 14 13.74 -35.07 13.50
C LEU A 14 13.25 -33.68 13.93
N VAL A 15 12.73 -33.58 15.16
CA VAL A 15 12.48 -32.30 15.82
C VAL A 15 13.83 -31.70 16.17
N ILE A 16 14.27 -30.71 15.38
CA ILE A 16 15.46 -29.91 15.68
C ILE A 16 15.01 -28.81 16.64
N PRO A 17 15.53 -28.72 17.88
CA PRO A 17 15.33 -27.53 18.70
C PRO A 17 16.07 -26.36 18.05
N SER A 18 15.33 -25.32 17.65
CA SER A 18 15.89 -24.03 17.27
C SER A 18 16.65 -23.45 18.47
N ALA A 19 17.97 -23.60 18.43
CA ALA A 19 18.88 -22.83 19.26
C ALA A 19 18.85 -21.38 18.77
N CYS A 20 18.03 -20.56 19.43
CA CYS A 20 18.16 -19.11 19.39
C CYS A 20 19.43 -18.74 20.18
N GLY A 21 20.55 -18.55 19.47
CA GLY A 21 21.63 -17.70 19.98
C GLY A 21 21.11 -16.27 19.96
N GLY A 22 21.14 -15.49 21.05
CA GLY A 22 22.23 -15.41 22.01
C GLY A 22 23.34 -14.49 21.50
N GLY A 23 22.97 -13.34 20.92
CA GLY A 23 23.87 -12.22 20.68
C GLY A 23 23.77 -11.26 21.85
N SER A 24 24.85 -11.21 22.63
CA SER A 24 25.05 -10.39 23.81
C SER A 24 25.11 -8.90 23.49
N ASP A 25 24.36 -8.16 24.31
CA ASP A 25 24.65 -6.87 24.92
C ASP A 25 25.96 -6.16 24.49
N ASP A 26 25.81 -5.03 23.82
CA ASP A 26 26.69 -3.86 23.98
C ASP A 26 25.80 -2.62 24.05
N SER A 27 25.29 -2.37 25.26
CA SER A 27 24.69 -1.09 25.63
C SER A 27 25.81 -0.08 25.80
N GLU A 28 25.99 0.82 24.84
CA GLU A 28 26.77 2.03 25.07
C GLU A 28 25.93 3.03 25.89
N PRO A 29 26.40 3.49 27.06
CA PRO A 29 25.73 4.57 27.77
C PRO A 29 25.99 5.88 27.02
N VAL A 30 24.94 6.47 26.43
CA VAL A 30 24.99 7.87 26.02
C VAL A 30 24.88 8.72 27.28
N ASP A 31 26.04 9.26 27.66
CA ASP A 31 26.27 10.22 28.73
C ASP A 31 25.39 11.46 28.53
N GLY A 32 24.67 11.83 29.59
CA GLY A 32 23.81 12.99 29.62
C GLY A 32 24.62 14.27 29.46
N SER A 33 24.17 15.15 28.56
CA SER A 33 24.45 16.57 28.67
C SER A 33 23.12 17.28 28.83
N ASP A 34 22.83 17.54 30.10
CA ASP A 34 21.85 18.50 30.55
C ASP A 34 22.07 19.84 29.83
N VAL A 35 21.07 20.29 29.07
CA VAL A 35 20.90 21.70 28.77
C VAL A 35 19.50 22.12 29.21
N SER A 36 19.41 22.46 30.49
CA SER A 36 18.39 23.37 30.98
C SER A 36 18.72 24.76 30.46
N THR A 37 17.85 25.31 29.61
CA THR A 37 17.61 26.76 29.60
C THR A 37 16.12 26.97 29.43
N GLU A 38 15.46 27.24 30.55
CA GLU A 38 14.23 28.03 30.62
C GLU A 38 14.31 29.30 29.76
N GLY A 39 13.32 29.48 28.89
CA GLY A 39 13.18 30.66 28.04
C GLY A 39 11.74 30.82 27.58
N GLY A 40 10.87 31.22 28.50
CA GLY A 40 9.57 31.76 28.14
C GLY A 40 9.76 33.09 27.41
N VAL A 41 9.16 33.20 26.22
CA VAL A 41 8.75 34.48 25.65
C VAL A 41 7.36 34.28 25.07
N GLU A 42 6.42 34.89 25.78
CA GLU A 42 5.09 35.18 25.29
C GLU A 42 5.26 36.30 24.26
N ALA A 43 4.75 36.08 23.05
CA ALA A 43 4.56 37.13 22.07
C ALA A 43 3.26 36.82 21.35
N ASP A 44 2.21 37.43 21.88
CA ASP A 44 0.98 37.73 21.19
C ASP A 44 1.31 38.42 19.85
N ALA A 45 0.88 37.82 18.76
CA ALA A 45 0.76 38.50 17.47
C ALA A 45 -0.51 37.99 16.80
N GLU A 46 -1.57 38.74 17.09
CA GLU A 46 -2.77 38.87 16.27
C GLU A 46 -2.43 39.23 14.81
N LEU A 47 -3.44 39.10 13.93
CA LEU A 47 -3.58 39.74 12.61
C LEU A 47 -2.85 39.00 11.46
N GLU A 48 -3.43 38.65 10.30
CA GLU A 48 -4.71 38.97 9.67
C GLU A 48 -5.20 37.76 8.85
N ALA A 49 -6.52 37.62 8.78
CA ALA A 49 -7.20 36.88 7.74
C ALA A 49 -7.22 37.74 6.47
N GLU A 50 -6.50 37.34 5.42
CA GLU A 50 -6.76 37.84 4.07
C GLU A 50 -7.47 36.77 3.24
N SER A 51 -8.79 36.89 3.28
CA SER A 51 -9.70 36.40 2.27
C SER A 51 -9.36 37.10 0.95
N SER A 52 -8.81 36.35 0.01
CA SER A 52 -8.83 36.71 -1.42
C SER A 52 -9.78 35.76 -2.12
N ALA A 53 -11.05 36.19 -2.16
CA ALA A 53 -11.99 35.74 -3.17
C ALA A 53 -11.53 36.31 -4.51
N GLU A 54 -10.87 35.48 -5.32
CA GLU A 54 -10.76 35.74 -6.76
C GLU A 54 -11.93 35.08 -7.47
N THR A 55 -12.80 35.93 -7.99
CA THR A 55 -13.76 35.62 -9.03
C THR A 55 -12.99 35.32 -10.31
N VAL A 56 -12.97 34.04 -10.73
CA VAL A 56 -12.60 33.71 -12.10
C VAL A 56 -13.83 33.78 -12.98
N GLU A 57 -13.68 34.58 -14.02
CA GLU A 57 -14.73 34.97 -14.93
C GLU A 57 -15.14 33.84 -15.87
N GLU A 58 -16.43 33.86 -16.15
CA GLU A 58 -17.14 33.07 -17.15
C GLU A 58 -16.61 33.46 -18.54
N ALA A 59 -15.78 32.59 -19.12
CA ALA A 59 -15.43 32.66 -20.53
C ALA A 59 -16.18 31.55 -21.28
N ASP A 60 -17.25 32.01 -21.93
CA ASP A 60 -18.01 31.37 -22.98
C ASP A 60 -17.08 30.71 -24.03
N GLY A 61 -17.29 29.42 -24.26
CA GLY A 61 -16.45 28.61 -25.13
C GLY A 61 -17.10 27.28 -25.45
N VAL A 62 -18.32 27.32 -25.98
CA VAL A 62 -18.97 26.19 -26.65
C VAL A 62 -18.20 25.85 -27.93
N GLY A 63 -17.18 25.01 -27.79
CA GLY A 63 -16.62 24.24 -28.89
C GLY A 63 -17.39 22.93 -28.98
N GLU A 64 -18.35 22.86 -29.89
CA GLU A 64 -18.92 21.60 -30.37
C GLU A 64 -17.81 20.77 -31.01
N VAL A 65 -17.15 19.94 -30.19
CA VAL A 65 -16.37 18.81 -30.67
C VAL A 65 -17.35 17.68 -30.94
N GLU A 66 -17.60 17.46 -32.23
CA GLU A 66 -18.32 16.30 -32.72
C GLU A 66 -17.66 15.03 -32.17
N PRO A 67 -18.41 14.11 -31.55
CA PRO A 67 -17.84 12.85 -31.11
C PRO A 67 -17.49 12.02 -32.34
N GLU A 68 -16.20 11.96 -32.65
CA GLU A 68 -15.61 10.99 -33.57
C GLU A 68 -15.88 9.58 -33.01
N ALA A 69 -17.01 9.03 -33.41
CA ALA A 69 -17.34 7.63 -33.26
C ALA A 69 -16.52 6.85 -34.30
N ASP A 70 -15.48 6.12 -33.87
CA ASP A 70 -15.16 4.81 -34.45
C ASP A 70 -14.15 4.04 -33.62
N GLY A 71 -14.49 2.80 -33.24
CA GLY A 71 -13.54 1.86 -32.63
C GLY A 71 -14.19 0.87 -31.67
N GLY A 72 -15.03 -0.02 -32.21
CA GLY A 72 -15.80 -1.04 -31.48
C GLY A 72 -15.05 -1.74 -30.33
N GLY A 73 -15.39 -1.36 -29.10
CA GLY A 73 -15.21 -2.19 -27.93
C GLY A 73 -16.42 -3.12 -27.82
N GLU A 74 -16.18 -4.42 -27.99
CA GLU A 74 -17.11 -5.48 -27.60
C GLU A 74 -17.66 -5.14 -26.21
N VAL A 75 -18.99 -4.97 -26.12
CA VAL A 75 -19.69 -4.77 -24.86
C VAL A 75 -19.58 -6.07 -24.05
N VAL A 76 -18.46 -6.24 -23.34
CA VAL A 76 -18.37 -7.24 -22.30
C VAL A 76 -19.42 -6.87 -21.27
N GLU A 77 -20.35 -7.79 -21.09
CA GLU A 77 -21.53 -7.65 -20.24
C GLU A 77 -21.11 -7.13 -18.86
N ASP A 78 -21.47 -5.87 -18.61
CA ASP A 78 -21.35 -5.06 -17.39
C ASP A 78 -20.68 -5.80 -16.22
N ALA A 79 -19.37 -5.61 -16.06
CA ALA A 79 -18.77 -5.80 -14.75
C ALA A 79 -19.41 -4.75 -13.82
N VAL A 80 -20.45 -5.16 -13.09
CA VAL A 80 -21.20 -4.29 -12.19
C VAL A 80 -20.33 -4.01 -10.97
N TYR A 81 -19.44 -3.03 -11.09
CA TYR A 81 -18.69 -2.50 -9.96
C TYR A 81 -19.63 -1.66 -9.07
N PRO A 82 -19.43 -1.67 -7.74
CA PRO A 82 -20.20 -0.81 -6.85
C PRO A 82 -19.97 0.67 -7.21
N PRO A 83 -20.99 1.53 -7.07
CA PRO A 83 -20.85 2.97 -7.28
C PRO A 83 -19.62 3.53 -6.54
N GLY A 84 -18.84 4.34 -7.26
CA GLY A 84 -17.62 4.95 -6.73
C GLY A 84 -16.32 4.29 -7.20
N HIS A 85 -16.34 3.09 -7.79
CA HIS A 85 -15.17 2.51 -8.46
C HIS A 85 -15.08 3.05 -9.89
N THR A 86 -14.49 4.25 -10.04
CA THR A 86 -14.48 5.00 -11.30
C THR A 86 -13.10 5.11 -11.95
N GLU A 87 -12.04 4.66 -11.30
CA GLU A 87 -10.67 4.76 -11.80
C GLU A 87 -10.19 3.43 -12.35
N ASP A 88 -10.07 3.33 -13.67
CA ASP A 88 -9.54 2.13 -14.34
C ASP A 88 -8.03 1.99 -14.10
N MET A 89 -7.63 0.83 -13.61
CA MET A 89 -6.23 0.41 -13.53
C MET A 89 -6.05 -0.92 -14.26
N SER A 90 -5.79 -0.83 -15.57
CA SER A 90 -5.57 -1.99 -16.43
C SER A 90 -6.77 -2.94 -16.47
N GLY A 91 -7.98 -2.39 -16.55
CA GLY A 91 -9.23 -3.15 -16.61
C GLY A 91 -9.80 -3.52 -15.24
N VAL A 92 -9.18 -3.10 -14.14
CA VAL A 92 -9.72 -3.24 -12.78
C VAL A 92 -10.12 -1.88 -12.23
N MET A 93 -11.41 -1.72 -11.91
CA MET A 93 -11.95 -0.45 -11.41
C MET A 93 -11.66 -0.26 -9.92
N HIS A 94 -11.04 0.87 -9.60
CA HIS A 94 -10.73 1.32 -8.25
C HIS A 94 -11.54 2.57 -7.89
N ARG A 95 -11.71 2.81 -6.59
CA ARG A 95 -12.28 4.05 -6.08
C ARG A 95 -11.19 5.13 -5.93
N PRO A 96 -11.48 6.42 -6.17
CA PRO A 96 -10.55 7.49 -5.80
C PRO A 96 -10.09 7.36 -4.34
N GLY A 97 -8.79 7.60 -4.08
CA GLY A 97 -8.18 7.41 -2.76
C GLY A 97 -7.62 6.02 -2.49
N LYS A 98 -7.47 5.18 -3.53
CA LYS A 98 -6.83 3.85 -3.49
C LYS A 98 -5.37 3.87 -3.01
N GLU A 99 -4.72 5.03 -3.01
CA GLU A 99 -3.36 5.22 -2.49
C GLU A 99 -3.31 5.19 -0.95
N ASP A 100 -4.45 5.34 -0.28
CA ASP A 100 -4.63 5.17 1.15
C ASP A 100 -5.81 4.22 1.44
N PRO A 101 -5.64 2.93 1.13
CA PRO A 101 -6.75 1.97 1.18
C PRO A 101 -7.18 1.64 2.62
N LEU A 102 -6.29 1.83 3.61
CA LEU A 102 -6.62 1.67 5.02
C LEU A 102 -7.66 2.70 5.48
N ALA A 103 -7.57 3.93 4.99
CA ALA A 103 -8.55 4.97 5.29
C ALA A 103 -9.83 4.84 4.46
N ASN A 104 -9.73 4.40 3.19
CA ASN A 104 -10.82 4.55 2.22
C ASN A 104 -11.63 3.26 1.94
N CYS A 105 -11.04 2.09 2.13
CA CYS A 105 -11.57 0.83 1.59
C CYS A 105 -12.03 -0.17 2.66
N THR A 106 -11.56 -0.01 3.89
CA THR A 106 -11.73 -0.98 4.99
C THR A 106 -13.19 -1.22 5.40
N SER A 107 -14.07 -0.24 5.16
CA SER A 107 -15.51 -0.37 5.41
C SER A 107 -16.20 -1.49 4.62
N CYS A 108 -15.70 -1.80 3.42
CA CYS A 108 -16.29 -2.81 2.52
C CYS A 108 -15.34 -4.00 2.26
N HIS A 109 -14.03 -3.76 2.24
CA HIS A 109 -13.02 -4.78 1.92
C HIS A 109 -12.38 -5.41 3.17
N GLY A 110 -12.94 -5.12 4.35
CA GLY A 110 -12.44 -5.63 5.64
C GLY A 110 -11.38 -4.72 6.26
N ALA A 111 -11.26 -4.77 7.59
CA ALA A 111 -10.31 -3.93 8.34
C ALA A 111 -8.86 -4.12 7.88
N ASP A 112 -8.51 -5.35 7.51
CA ASP A 112 -7.17 -5.72 7.03
C ASP A 112 -7.10 -5.87 5.51
N LEU A 113 -8.15 -5.44 4.79
CA LEU A 113 -8.26 -5.54 3.32
C LEU A 113 -8.13 -6.96 2.74
N THR A 114 -8.36 -7.97 3.58
CA THR A 114 -8.36 -9.40 3.22
C THR A 114 -9.70 -9.86 2.65
N GLY A 115 -10.63 -8.93 2.41
CA GLY A 115 -11.96 -9.18 1.86
C GLY A 115 -13.09 -8.85 2.84
N GLY A 116 -14.31 -8.82 2.32
CA GLY A 116 -15.52 -8.54 3.10
C GLY A 116 -16.75 -8.61 2.21
N VAL A 117 -17.39 -7.46 2.00
CA VAL A 117 -18.38 -7.30 0.92
C VAL A 117 -17.68 -7.24 -0.44
N GLY A 118 -16.51 -6.61 -0.50
CA GLY A 118 -15.63 -6.60 -1.67
C GLY A 118 -14.55 -7.70 -1.64
N PRO A 119 -13.84 -7.91 -2.76
CA PRO A 119 -12.71 -8.85 -2.84
C PRO A 119 -11.53 -8.43 -1.96
N SER A 120 -10.60 -9.35 -1.73
CA SER A 120 -9.35 -9.06 -1.04
C SER A 120 -8.45 -8.22 -1.95
N CYS A 121 -7.75 -7.23 -1.39
CA CYS A 121 -6.71 -6.52 -2.13
C CYS A 121 -5.62 -7.49 -2.63
N TYR A 122 -5.38 -8.56 -1.86
CA TYR A 122 -4.35 -9.55 -2.13
C TYR A 122 -4.71 -10.56 -3.22
N ASP A 123 -5.95 -10.55 -3.72
CA ASP A 123 -6.35 -11.39 -4.86
C ASP A 123 -5.67 -10.93 -6.17
N CYS A 124 -5.30 -9.65 -6.24
CA CYS A 124 -4.61 -9.06 -7.37
C CYS A 124 -3.25 -8.45 -6.99
N HIS A 125 -3.11 -7.93 -5.76
CA HIS A 125 -1.88 -7.31 -5.30
C HIS A 125 -1.12 -8.19 -4.32
N ASP A 126 -0.07 -8.83 -4.81
CA ASP A 126 0.73 -9.74 -4.02
C ASP A 126 2.22 -9.67 -4.37
N ASN A 127 2.97 -10.70 -3.98
CA ASN A 127 4.40 -10.77 -4.25
C ASN A 127 4.71 -10.97 -5.75
N SER A 128 3.73 -11.29 -6.59
CA SER A 128 3.90 -11.39 -8.05
C SER A 128 4.04 -10.00 -8.71
N ASP A 129 3.50 -8.94 -8.09
CA ASP A 129 3.75 -7.55 -8.51
C ASP A 129 5.21 -7.11 -8.25
N HIS A 130 5.91 -7.87 -7.40
CA HIS A 130 7.30 -7.65 -7.04
C HIS A 130 8.24 -8.43 -7.98
N THR A 131 8.24 -8.00 -9.25
CA THR A 131 8.88 -8.72 -10.37
C THR A 131 10.41 -8.68 -10.42
N SER A 132 11.06 -7.83 -9.62
CA SER A 132 12.52 -7.74 -9.56
C SER A 132 13.07 -8.39 -8.29
N VAL A 133 14.30 -8.92 -8.34
CA VAL A 133 14.92 -9.57 -7.17
C VAL A 133 16.20 -8.82 -6.78
N ARG A 134 16.32 -8.48 -5.50
CA ARG A 134 17.51 -7.81 -4.92
C ARG A 134 17.83 -8.43 -3.57
N GLY A 135 19.09 -8.84 -3.36
CA GLY A 135 19.51 -9.46 -2.10
C GLY A 135 18.77 -10.75 -1.74
N GLY A 136 18.11 -11.41 -2.71
CA GLY A 136 17.27 -12.59 -2.47
C GLY A 136 15.79 -12.31 -2.18
N TYR A 137 15.37 -11.04 -2.19
CA TYR A 137 14.01 -10.63 -1.88
C TYR A 137 13.33 -9.94 -3.08
N SER A 138 12.03 -10.19 -3.23
CA SER A 138 11.19 -9.62 -4.29
C SER A 138 10.95 -8.12 -4.08
N HIS A 139 11.05 -7.36 -5.17
CA HIS A 139 10.86 -5.91 -5.22
C HIS A 139 10.01 -5.53 -6.42
N ARG A 140 9.10 -4.56 -6.25
CA ARG A 140 8.43 -3.87 -7.34
C ARG A 140 9.29 -2.71 -7.84
N SER A 141 9.23 -2.42 -9.13
CA SER A 141 9.87 -1.23 -9.70
C SER A 141 9.10 0.03 -9.30
N GLY A 142 9.82 1.10 -8.94
CA GLY A 142 9.20 2.37 -8.54
C GLY A 142 10.12 3.24 -7.70
N SER A 143 9.62 4.42 -7.30
CA SER A 143 10.24 5.26 -6.26
C SER A 143 9.86 4.76 -4.87
N SER A 144 10.63 5.14 -3.84
CA SER A 144 10.30 4.83 -2.44
C SER A 144 8.90 5.28 -2.06
N SER A 145 8.45 6.45 -2.54
CA SER A 145 7.11 6.98 -2.29
C SER A 145 5.99 6.10 -2.87
N SER A 146 6.23 5.43 -3.99
CA SER A 146 5.22 4.54 -4.58
C SER A 146 5.04 3.24 -3.80
N CYS A 147 6.00 2.89 -2.95
CA CYS A 147 5.93 1.72 -2.09
C CYS A 147 5.15 1.99 -0.80
N GLU A 148 5.12 3.25 -0.34
CA GLU A 148 4.49 3.65 0.94
C GLU A 148 2.98 3.39 0.96
N THR A 149 2.31 3.37 -0.20
CA THR A 149 0.90 2.96 -0.32
C THR A 149 0.64 1.58 0.30
N CYS A 150 1.57 0.64 0.15
CA CYS A 150 1.44 -0.71 0.69
C CYS A 150 2.31 -0.93 1.93
N HIS A 151 3.54 -0.40 1.93
CA HIS A 151 4.52 -0.57 3.00
C HIS A 151 4.44 0.49 4.09
N GLY A 152 3.42 1.34 4.04
CA GLY A 152 3.20 2.43 4.99
C GLY A 152 4.21 3.57 4.88
N PRO A 153 3.99 4.67 5.63
CA PRO A 153 4.87 5.83 5.64
C PRO A 153 6.33 5.45 5.96
N GLY A 154 7.28 5.92 5.16
CA GLY A 154 8.69 5.58 5.34
C GLY A 154 9.03 4.10 5.12
N ASN A 155 8.13 3.33 4.48
CA ASN A 155 8.27 1.87 4.31
C ASN A 155 8.43 1.12 5.65
N SER A 156 7.78 1.64 6.70
CA SER A 156 7.83 1.14 8.08
C SER A 156 6.90 -0.04 8.37
N GLY A 157 6.19 -0.52 7.34
CA GLY A 157 5.16 -1.55 7.45
C GLY A 157 3.76 -0.95 7.34
N GLY A 158 2.81 -1.79 6.90
CA GLY A 158 1.42 -1.43 6.70
C GLY A 158 0.65 -2.65 6.22
N LEU A 159 0.15 -2.60 5.00
CA LEU A 159 -0.39 -3.78 4.31
C LEU A 159 0.70 -4.79 3.94
N GLY A 160 1.91 -4.30 3.66
CA GLY A 160 3.13 -5.06 3.42
C GLY A 160 4.13 -4.95 4.58
N PRO A 161 5.16 -5.80 4.61
CA PRO A 161 6.19 -5.78 5.66
C PRO A 161 7.06 -4.53 5.59
N ALA A 162 7.66 -4.12 6.72
CA ALA A 162 8.66 -3.05 6.73
C ALA A 162 9.93 -3.47 5.97
N CYS A 163 10.69 -2.52 5.41
CA CYS A 163 11.97 -2.84 4.76
C CYS A 163 12.96 -3.56 5.70
N SER A 164 12.97 -3.17 6.98
CA SER A 164 13.84 -3.71 8.03
C SER A 164 13.60 -5.20 8.34
N VAL A 165 12.49 -5.77 7.86
CA VAL A 165 12.22 -7.20 7.98
C VAL A 165 13.16 -8.02 7.08
N CYS A 166 13.63 -7.42 5.98
CA CYS A 166 14.40 -8.13 4.95
C CYS A 166 15.85 -7.66 4.86
N HIS A 167 16.15 -6.37 5.13
CA HIS A 167 17.48 -5.74 4.97
C HIS A 167 17.75 -4.74 6.09
#